data_AF-A0A7W1YLA5-F1
#
_entry.id   AF-A0A7W1YLA5-F1
#
_cell.length_a   1.000
_cell.length_b   1.000
_cell.length_c   1.000
_cell.angle_alpha   90.00
_cell.angle_beta   90.00
_cell.angle_gamma   90.00
#
_symmetry.space_group_name_H-M   'P 1'
#
loop_
_entity.id
_entity.type
_entity.pdbx_description
1 polymer ?
#
loop_
_entity_poly.entity_id
_entity_poly.type
_entity_poly.pdbx_seq_one_letter_code
_entity_poly.pdbx_strand_id
1 'polypeptide(L)'
;MDRRDDTFAMPFRSPGRLGELEREATELRLAIKTLTRQLQKAEARHAETEQAYVKTVSNLVQTTQENMLLRHECERLRQRAHQPDAIREPNASVMFMLRLTPAEVAAVRKAIARLHHPDVGGDVERMQAWNVALDTLLEQ
;
A
#
# COMPACT_ATOMS: atom_id res chain seq x y z
N MET A 1 -41.39 25.82 92.47
CA MET A 1 -40.91 26.82 91.49
C MET A 1 -39.44 26.57 91.28
N ASP A 2 -39.08 25.89 90.20
CA ASP A 2 -37.82 26.19 89.51
C ASP A 2 -37.96 25.70 88.07
N ARG A 3 -37.96 26.64 87.12
CA ARG A 3 -38.18 26.38 85.70
C ARG A 3 -36.86 25.85 85.13
N ARG A 4 -36.87 24.62 84.62
CA ARG A 4 -35.82 24.12 83.74
C ARG A 4 -36.02 24.77 82.38
N ASP A 5 -35.21 25.79 82.09
CA ASP A 5 -35.00 26.26 80.73
C ASP A 5 -34.15 25.22 79.99
N ASP A 6 -34.80 24.16 79.52
CA ASP A 6 -34.26 23.26 78.50
C ASP A 6 -34.13 24.05 77.20
N THR A 7 -33.02 24.77 77.08
CA THR A 7 -32.61 25.41 75.84
C THR A 7 -32.12 24.31 74.92
N PHE A 8 -33.06 23.71 74.18
CA PHE A 8 -32.79 22.70 73.16
C PHE A 8 -31.99 23.36 72.03
N ALA A 9 -30.67 23.39 72.19
CA ALA A 9 -29.74 23.81 71.16
C ALA A 9 -29.76 22.78 70.04
N MET A 10 -30.61 23.00 69.04
CA MET A 10 -30.60 22.25 67.78
C MET A 10 -29.22 22.39 67.12
N PRO A 11 -28.47 21.29 66.87
CA PRO A 11 -27.17 21.32 66.22
C PRO A 11 -27.32 21.38 64.70
N PHE A 12 -28.32 22.11 64.20
CA PHE A 12 -28.63 22.13 62.77
C PHE A 12 -28.19 23.46 62.16
N ARG A 13 -27.13 23.34 61.36
CA ARG A 13 -26.53 24.32 60.43
C ARG A 13 -25.48 25.23 61.06
N SER A 14 -24.23 24.77 61.00
CA SER A 14 -23.12 25.72 60.87
C SER A 14 -23.28 26.41 59.50
N PRO A 15 -23.28 27.74 59.43
CA PRO A 15 -23.40 28.48 58.16
C PRO A 15 -22.27 28.11 57.17
N GLY A 16 -21.12 27.67 57.67
CA GLY A 16 -19.97 27.24 56.85
C GLY A 16 -20.23 25.95 56.06
N ARG A 17 -20.92 24.96 56.65
CA ARG A 17 -21.13 23.65 56.01
C ARG A 17 -22.01 23.71 54.76
N LEU A 18 -22.98 24.62 54.74
CA LEU A 18 -23.82 24.85 53.55
C LEU A 18 -23.00 25.47 52.41
N GLY A 19 -22.15 26.46 52.70
CA GLY A 19 -21.27 27.07 51.71
C GLY A 19 -20.21 26.11 51.17
N GLU A 20 -19.70 25.20 52.01
CA GLU A 20 -18.80 24.12 51.58
C GLU A 20 -19.49 23.14 50.61
N LEU A 21 -20.70 22.69 50.95
CA LEU A 21 -21.50 21.82 50.08
C LEU A 21 -21.87 22.49 48.75
N GLU A 22 -22.16 23.80 48.76
CA GLU A 22 -22.42 24.55 47.53
C GLU A 22 -21.18 24.69 46.64
N ARG A 23 -20.00 24.88 47.24
CA ARG A 23 -18.72 24.85 46.51
C ARG A 23 -18.46 23.47 45.91
N GLU A 24 -18.56 22.43 46.72
CA GLU A 24 -18.35 21.06 46.24
C GLU A 24 -19.35 20.69 45.12
N ALA A 25 -20.62 21.09 45.24
CA ALA A 25 -21.62 20.89 44.20
C ALA A 25 -21.30 21.65 42.90
N THR A 26 -20.75 22.87 42.99
CA THR A 26 -20.34 23.64 41.80
C THR A 26 -19.10 23.04 41.14
N GLU A 27 -18.11 22.61 41.92
CA GLU A 27 -16.92 21.91 41.45
C GLU A 27 -17.28 20.60 40.74
N LEU A 28 -18.13 19.77 41.35
CA LEU A 28 -18.61 18.53 40.75
C LEU A 28 -19.37 18.77 39.44
N ARG A 29 -20.23 19.80 39.37
CA ARG A 29 -20.93 20.16 38.13
C ARG A 29 -19.96 20.58 37.02
N LEU A 30 -18.92 21.34 37.37
CA LEU A 30 -17.88 21.73 36.42
C LEU A 30 -17.05 20.53 35.96
N ALA A 31 -16.72 19.62 36.86
CA ALA A 31 -16.02 18.38 36.55
C ALA A 31 -16.86 17.50 35.60
N ILE A 32 -18.14 17.29 35.90
CA ILE A 32 -19.07 16.53 35.04
C ILE A 32 -19.13 17.13 33.64
N LYS A 33 -19.28 18.47 33.52
CA LYS A 33 -19.31 19.14 32.21
C LYS A 33 -18.01 18.93 31.44
N THR A 34 -16.87 19.00 32.12
CA THR A 34 -15.56 18.84 31.51
C THR A 34 -15.33 17.40 31.04
N LEU A 35 -15.62 16.41 31.88
CA LEU A 35 -15.51 14.99 31.56
C LEU A 35 -16.45 14.60 30.42
N THR A 36 -17.68 15.12 30.41
CA THR A 36 -18.63 14.89 29.30
C THR A 36 -18.07 15.40 27.98
N ARG A 37 -17.47 16.60 27.96
CA ARG A 37 -16.84 17.14 26.75
C ARG A 37 -15.62 16.32 26.32
N GLN A 38 -14.83 15.83 27.28
CA GLN A 38 -13.69 14.97 26.99
C GLN A 38 -14.13 13.62 26.41
N LEU A 39 -15.20 13.03 26.96
CA LEU A 39 -15.79 11.79 26.46
C LEU A 39 -16.28 11.96 25.02
N GLN A 40 -17.06 13.01 24.74
CA GLN A 40 -17.53 13.32 23.38
C GLN A 40 -16.36 13.48 22.39
N LYS A 41 -15.26 14.12 22.81
CA LYS A 41 -14.07 14.27 21.99
C LYS A 41 -13.37 12.93 21.74
N ALA A 42 -13.35 12.05 22.74
CA ALA A 42 -12.78 10.72 22.60
C ALA A 42 -13.65 9.85 21.67
N GLU A 43 -14.96 9.88 21.81
CA GLU A 43 -15.92 9.17 20.95
C GLU A 43 -15.77 9.61 19.48
N ALA A 44 -15.68 10.92 19.22
CA ALA A 44 -15.45 11.43 17.87
C ALA A 44 -14.14 10.91 17.26
N ARG A 45 -13.05 10.92 18.03
CA ARG A 45 -11.75 10.36 17.59
C ARG A 45 -11.85 8.86 17.33
N HIS A 46 -12.57 8.12 18.19
CA HIS A 46 -12.76 6.69 18.00
C HIS A 46 -13.55 6.40 16.71
N ALA A 47 -14.63 7.14 16.45
CA ALA A 47 -15.39 7.01 15.22
C ALA A 47 -14.54 7.28 13.96
N GLU A 48 -13.68 8.31 13.99
CA GLU A 48 -12.73 8.58 12.90
C GLU A 48 -11.74 7.42 12.71
N THR A 49 -11.18 6.90 13.80
CA THR A 49 -10.23 5.76 13.72
C THR A 49 -10.89 4.49 13.22
N GLU A 50 -12.15 4.23 13.60
CA GLU A 50 -12.92 3.07 13.14
C GLU A 50 -13.20 3.17 11.64
N GLN A 51 -13.63 4.34 11.16
CA GLN A 51 -13.84 4.57 9.73
C GLN A 51 -12.54 4.40 8.93
N ALA A 52 -11.43 4.93 9.43
CA ALA A 52 -10.12 4.77 8.81
C ALA A 52 -9.67 3.29 8.79
N TYR A 53 -9.91 2.56 9.88
CA TYR A 53 -9.61 1.14 9.98
C TYR A 53 -10.41 0.32 8.96
N VAL A 54 -11.73 0.51 8.90
CA VAL A 54 -12.61 -0.17 7.94
C VAL A 54 -12.14 0.07 6.50
N LYS A 55 -11.83 1.33 6.16
CA LYS A 55 -11.29 1.67 4.84
C LYS A 55 -9.95 0.97 4.56
N THR A 56 -9.07 0.93 5.54
CA THR A 56 -7.75 0.29 5.41
C THR A 56 -7.88 -1.21 5.19
N VAL A 57 -8.74 -1.88 5.96
CA VAL A 57 -9.02 -3.32 5.79
C VAL A 57 -9.64 -3.60 4.42
N SER A 58 -10.62 -2.79 4.00
CA SER A 58 -11.22 -2.91 2.66
C SER A 58 -10.17 -2.78 1.55
N ASN A 59 -9.32 -1.76 1.63
CA ASN A 59 -8.25 -1.55 0.66
C ASN A 59 -7.24 -2.70 0.66
N LEU A 60 -6.89 -3.23 1.84
CA LEU A 60 -5.98 -4.36 1.96
C LEU A 60 -6.55 -5.62 1.29
N VAL A 61 -7.82 -5.93 1.55
CA VAL A 61 -8.52 -7.07 0.92
C VAL A 61 -8.51 -6.91 -0.59
N GLN A 62 -8.91 -5.75 -1.11
CA GLN A 62 -8.89 -5.49 -2.55
C GLN A 62 -7.48 -5.64 -3.14
N THR A 63 -6.48 -5.06 -2.49
CA THR A 63 -5.07 -5.13 -2.93
C THR A 63 -4.57 -6.57 -2.94
N THR A 64 -4.96 -7.39 -1.95
CA THR A 64 -4.57 -8.81 -1.91
C THR A 64 -5.20 -9.59 -3.06
N GLN A 65 -6.46 -9.33 -3.39
CA GLN A 65 -7.15 -9.96 -4.50
C GLN A 65 -6.51 -9.56 -5.85
N GLU A 66 -6.24 -8.27 -6.05
CA GLU A 66 -5.55 -7.77 -7.25
C GLU A 66 -4.15 -8.39 -7.39
N ASN A 67 -3.39 -8.50 -6.29
CA ASN A 67 -2.09 -9.15 -6.30
C ASN A 67 -2.18 -10.64 -6.65
N MET A 68 -3.20 -11.36 -6.18
CA MET A 68 -3.40 -12.77 -6.57
C MET A 68 -3.64 -12.90 -8.08
N LEU A 69 -4.48 -12.03 -8.65
CA LEU A 69 -4.75 -12.01 -10.09
C LEU A 69 -3.50 -11.69 -10.90
N LEU A 70 -2.73 -10.68 -10.50
CA LEU A 70 -1.48 -10.30 -11.15
C LEU A 70 -0.43 -11.42 -11.07
N ARG A 71 -0.31 -12.10 -9.92
CA ARG A 71 0.60 -13.25 -9.77
C ARG A 71 0.22 -14.39 -10.71
N HIS A 72 -1.06 -14.70 -10.81
CA HIS A 72 -1.55 -15.71 -11.75
C HIS A 72 -1.26 -15.31 -13.20
N GLU A 73 -1.47 -14.05 -13.56
CA GLU A 73 -1.19 -13.55 -14.91
C GLU A 73 0.32 -13.58 -15.24
N CYS A 74 1.17 -13.13 -14.32
CA CYS A 74 2.62 -13.23 -14.45
C CYS A 74 3.07 -14.68 -14.62
N GLU A 75 2.49 -15.61 -13.85
CA GLU A 75 2.80 -17.03 -13.95
C GLU A 75 2.36 -17.60 -15.29
N ARG A 76 1.16 -17.25 -15.77
CA ARG A 76 0.67 -17.60 -17.11
C ARG A 76 1.61 -17.11 -18.21
N LEU A 77 2.10 -15.87 -18.09
CA LEU A 77 3.04 -15.29 -19.05
C LEU A 77 4.42 -15.95 -18.97
N ARG A 78 4.91 -16.29 -17.77
CA ARG A 78 6.15 -17.07 -17.61
C ARG A 78 6.02 -18.44 -18.26
N GLN A 79 4.91 -19.14 -18.02
CA GLN A 79 4.65 -20.44 -18.65
C GLN A 79 4.61 -20.33 -20.17
N ARG A 80 4.01 -19.27 -20.72
CA ARG A 80 4.06 -18.98 -22.16
C ARG A 80 5.48 -18.69 -22.65
N ALA A 81 6.27 -17.92 -21.91
CA ALA A 81 7.65 -17.61 -22.28
C ALA A 81 8.57 -18.84 -22.18
N HIS A 82 8.31 -19.76 -21.25
CA HIS A 82 9.05 -21.01 -21.09
C HIS A 82 8.52 -22.15 -21.97
N GLN A 83 7.43 -21.95 -22.73
CA GLN A 83 7.06 -22.89 -23.78
C GLN A 83 8.15 -22.86 -24.86
N PRO A 84 8.67 -24.03 -25.27
CA PRO A 84 9.77 -24.12 -26.23
C PRO A 84 9.45 -23.54 -27.62
N ASP A 85 8.19 -23.21 -27.90
CA ASP A 85 7.75 -22.55 -29.14
C ASP A 85 7.76 -21.00 -29.06
N ALA A 86 7.80 -20.41 -27.86
CA ALA A 86 7.73 -18.95 -27.68
C ALA A 86 9.10 -18.27 -27.65
N ILE A 87 10.12 -18.98 -27.17
CA ILE A 87 11.53 -18.69 -27.48
C ILE A 87 11.90 -19.62 -28.63
N ARG A 88 11.26 -19.43 -29.79
CA ARG A 88 11.97 -19.80 -31.01
C ARG A 88 13.21 -18.92 -31.00
N GLU A 89 14.36 -19.53 -30.69
CA GLU A 89 15.63 -19.07 -31.26
C GLU A 89 15.34 -18.65 -32.71
N PRO A 90 15.92 -17.54 -33.20
CA PRO A 90 15.71 -17.13 -34.59
C PRO A 90 15.95 -18.37 -35.45
N ASN A 91 14.85 -18.99 -35.91
CA ASN A 91 14.91 -20.29 -36.52
C ASN A 91 15.80 -20.04 -37.73
N ALA A 92 17.03 -20.55 -37.72
CA ALA A 92 18.00 -20.21 -38.75
C ALA A 92 17.39 -20.48 -40.13
N SER A 93 16.52 -21.49 -40.23
CA SER A 93 15.69 -21.82 -41.39
C SER A 93 14.77 -20.71 -41.92
N VAL A 94 14.23 -19.83 -41.08
CA VAL A 94 13.43 -18.67 -41.53
C VAL A 94 14.34 -17.54 -42.01
N MET A 95 15.49 -17.35 -41.35
CA MET A 95 16.50 -16.39 -41.80
C MET A 95 17.08 -16.79 -43.16
N PHE A 96 17.32 -18.09 -43.39
CA PHE A 96 17.76 -18.63 -44.67
C PHE A 96 16.75 -18.46 -45.82
N MET A 97 15.47 -18.15 -45.54
CA MET A 97 14.48 -17.84 -46.58
C MET A 97 14.44 -16.36 -46.96
N LEU A 98 15.08 -15.47 -46.19
CA LEU A 98 15.11 -14.04 -46.45
C LEU A 98 16.29 -13.71 -47.37
N ARG A 99 16.00 -13.41 -48.63
CA ARG A 99 16.98 -12.81 -49.56
C ARG A 99 17.18 -11.34 -49.19
N LEU A 100 18.07 -11.07 -48.25
CA LEU A 100 18.47 -9.72 -47.88
C LEU A 100 19.65 -9.27 -48.73
N THR A 101 19.62 -8.00 -49.14
CA THR A 101 20.79 -7.36 -49.74
C THR A 101 21.85 -7.08 -48.68
N PRO A 102 23.14 -6.92 -49.06
CA PRO A 102 24.21 -6.60 -48.10
C PRO A 102 23.95 -5.33 -47.29
N ALA A 103 23.28 -4.34 -47.88
CA ALA A 103 22.90 -3.10 -47.21
C ALA A 103 21.83 -3.34 -46.11
N GLU A 104 20.88 -4.24 -46.36
CA GLU A 104 19.85 -4.60 -45.38
C GLU A 104 20.44 -5.44 -44.25
N VAL A 105 21.37 -6.35 -44.53
CA VAL A 105 22.11 -7.09 -43.51
C VAL A 105 22.86 -6.13 -42.58
N ALA A 106 23.55 -5.12 -43.14
CA ALA A 106 24.24 -4.11 -42.34
C ALA A 106 23.28 -3.25 -41.50
N ALA A 107 22.10 -2.91 -42.05
CA ALA A 107 21.08 -2.18 -41.32
C ALA A 107 20.51 -2.99 -40.15
N VAL A 108 20.25 -4.29 -40.35
CA VAL A 108 19.79 -5.21 -39.32
C VAL A 108 20.86 -5.41 -38.25
N ARG A 109 22.13 -5.58 -38.63
CA ARG A 109 23.26 -5.67 -37.68
C ARG A 109 23.36 -4.44 -36.79
N LYS A 110 23.20 -3.24 -37.37
CA LYS A 110 23.19 -1.98 -36.63
C LYS A 110 22.01 -1.85 -35.68
N ALA A 111 20.83 -2.34 -36.07
CA ALA A 111 19.65 -2.36 -35.21
C ALA A 111 19.82 -3.33 -34.02
N ILE A 112 20.35 -4.53 -34.27
CA ILE A 112 20.63 -5.54 -33.23
C ILE A 112 21.69 -5.04 -32.26
N ALA A 113 22.76 -4.41 -32.76
CA ALA A 113 23.80 -3.81 -31.92
C ALA A 113 23.20 -2.75 -30.97
N ARG A 114 22.23 -1.94 -31.43
CA ARG A 114 21.56 -0.97 -30.54
C ARG A 114 20.70 -1.62 -29.45
N LEU A 115 20.17 -2.81 -29.70
CA LEU A 115 19.25 -3.50 -28.79
C LEU A 115 19.99 -4.42 -27.78
N HIS A 116 21.12 -4.99 -28.21
CA HIS A 116 21.84 -6.02 -27.45
C HIS A 116 23.31 -5.67 -27.17
N HIS A 117 23.74 -4.42 -27.36
CA HIS A 117 25.12 -4.03 -27.00
C HIS A 117 25.38 -4.29 -25.51
N PRO A 118 26.56 -4.81 -25.14
CA PRO A 118 26.96 -4.96 -23.74
C PRO A 118 26.89 -3.63 -22.97
N ASP A 119 27.21 -2.51 -23.62
CA ASP A 119 27.22 -1.17 -22.99
C ASP A 119 25.82 -0.65 -22.60
N VAL A 120 24.75 -1.22 -23.16
CA VAL A 120 23.35 -0.91 -22.80
C VAL A 120 22.72 -1.98 -21.90
N GLY A 121 23.53 -2.90 -21.36
CA GLY A 121 23.04 -4.03 -20.56
C GLY A 121 22.40 -5.14 -21.40
N GLY A 122 22.77 -5.23 -22.68
CA GLY A 122 22.27 -6.23 -23.61
C GLY A 122 22.90 -7.62 -23.44
N ASP A 123 22.22 -8.61 -24.01
CA ASP A 123 22.63 -10.02 -23.99
C ASP A 123 23.69 -10.28 -25.08
N VAL A 124 24.94 -10.52 -24.64
CA VAL A 124 26.10 -10.72 -25.52
C VAL A 124 26.00 -12.03 -26.30
N GLU A 125 25.44 -13.08 -25.71
CA GLU A 125 25.27 -14.38 -26.37
C GLU A 125 24.25 -14.25 -27.51
N ARG A 126 23.17 -13.51 -27.27
CA ARG A 126 22.18 -13.18 -28.29
C ARG A 126 22.76 -12.33 -29.42
N MET A 127 23.62 -11.37 -29.12
CA MET A 127 24.32 -10.57 -30.14
C MET A 127 25.23 -11.43 -31.03
N GLN A 128 25.94 -12.40 -30.44
CA GLN A 128 26.80 -13.32 -31.19
C GLN A 128 26.00 -14.25 -32.10
N ALA A 129 24.90 -14.82 -31.60
CA ALA A 129 24.01 -15.68 -32.40
C ALA A 129 23.45 -14.95 -33.64
N TRP A 130 23.05 -13.68 -33.48
CA TRP A 130 22.60 -12.86 -34.60
C TRP A 130 23.72 -12.54 -35.61
N ASN A 131 24.94 -12.28 -35.15
CA ASN A 131 26.07 -12.03 -36.04
C ASN A 131 26.34 -13.25 -36.93
N VAL A 132 26.42 -14.45 -36.34
CA VAL A 132 26.61 -15.71 -37.07
C VAL A 132 25.50 -15.92 -38.09
N ALA A 133 24.23 -15.73 -37.70
CA ALA A 133 23.12 -15.90 -38.62
C ALA A 133 23.16 -14.89 -39.79
N LEU A 134 23.52 -13.63 -39.53
CA LEU A 134 23.67 -12.61 -40.58
C LEU A 134 24.88 -12.87 -41.49
N ASP A 135 25.98 -13.41 -40.96
CA ASP A 135 27.17 -13.76 -41.75
C ASP A 135 26.84 -14.88 -42.75
N THR A 136 26.05 -15.89 -42.34
CA THR A 136 25.60 -16.95 -43.26
C THR A 136 24.69 -16.47 -44.40
N LEU A 137 24.08 -15.29 -44.29
CA LEU A 137 23.29 -14.68 -45.37
C LEU A 137 24.14 -13.86 -46.34
N LEU A 138 25.34 -13.43 -45.94
CA LEU A 138 26.29 -12.73 -46.82
C LEU A 138 27.15 -13.71 -47.63
N GLU A 139 27.29 -14.95 -47.14
CA GLU A 139 28.05 -16.02 -47.80
C GLU A 139 27.25 -16.79 -48.87
N GLN A 140 25.95 -16.49 -49.04
CA GLN A 140 25.06 -17.04 -50.09
C GLN A 140 25.02 -16.17 -51.34
#